data_AF-A0A957SY52-F1
#
_entry.id   AF-A0A957SY52-F1
#
_cell.length_a   1.000
_cell.length_b   1.000
_cell.length_c   1.000
_cell.angle_alpha   90.00
_cell.angle_beta   90.00
_cell.angle_gamma   90.00
#
_symmetry.space_group_name_H-M   'P 1'
#
loop_
_entity.id
_entity.type
_entity.pdbx_description
1 polymer ?
#
loop_
_entity_poly.entity_id
_entity_poly.type
_entity_poly.pdbx_seq_one_letter_code
_entity_poly.pdbx_strand_id
1 'polypeptide(L)'
;MTEQINTPTVGFTSHQGQRGEENDDHVAWFAIARPDRGHMVHIGVVADGVTSTSGGAQASRIATEAIEAALRDLPDSQETLTEWLDSALRSANDEILFEGKRNPEWQGMSTTVILAALAGRRLYLLHLGDSRAYLHRDGHLHQLTTDHTWAQAAVASGILSETEAAHHPGRNQLQRYLGSNRQINVSHAVLAPGNGHAEEYLAVEPGDRILLCSDGIYHRQ
;
A
#
# COMPACT_ATOMS: atom_id res chain seq x y z
N MET A 1 3.84 -3.64 34.49
CA MET A 1 4.38 -4.60 33.50
C MET A 1 4.66 -3.82 32.25
N THR A 2 5.92 -3.58 31.94
CA THR A 2 6.34 -2.95 30.68
C THR A 2 5.99 -3.94 29.57
N GLU A 3 5.04 -3.60 28.69
CA GLU A 3 4.87 -4.36 27.44
C GLU A 3 6.23 -4.41 26.76
N GLN A 4 6.77 -5.61 26.59
CA GLN A 4 7.95 -5.78 25.73
C GLN A 4 7.56 -5.27 24.35
N ILE A 5 8.23 -4.21 23.92
CA ILE A 5 8.10 -3.64 22.59
C ILE A 5 8.57 -4.73 21.62
N ASN A 6 7.62 -5.47 21.06
CA ASN A 6 7.92 -6.50 20.06
C ASN A 6 8.30 -5.79 18.76
N THR A 7 9.61 -5.57 18.57
CA THR A 7 10.16 -5.14 17.29
C THR A 7 9.89 -6.24 16.26
N PRO A 8 9.20 -5.95 15.14
CA PRO A 8 8.99 -6.94 14.09
C PRO A 8 10.34 -7.29 13.45
N THR A 9 10.50 -8.56 13.05
CA THR A 9 11.57 -8.92 12.12
C THR A 9 11.10 -8.60 10.71
N VAL A 10 11.87 -7.80 9.98
CA VAL A 10 11.48 -7.31 8.65
C VAL A 10 12.54 -7.71 7.63
N GLY A 11 12.07 -8.13 6.46
CA GLY A 11 12.88 -8.33 5.27
C GLY A 11 12.07 -7.93 4.04
N PHE A 12 12.76 -7.47 3.00
CA PHE A 12 12.14 -7.12 1.73
C PHE A 12 13.08 -7.51 0.58
N THR A 13 12.50 -7.73 -0.59
CA THR A 13 13.22 -8.00 -1.83
C THR A 13 12.40 -7.46 -2.98
N SER A 14 13.06 -7.07 -4.07
CA SER A 14 12.43 -6.61 -5.31
C SER A 14 13.27 -7.11 -6.49
N HIS A 15 12.62 -7.49 -7.59
CA HIS A 15 13.29 -8.07 -8.76
C HIS A 15 12.55 -7.66 -10.04
N GLN A 16 13.28 -7.20 -11.06
CA GLN A 16 12.77 -6.74 -12.37
C GLN A 16 12.06 -7.80 -13.24
N GLY A 17 11.82 -9.01 -12.71
CA GLY A 17 11.43 -10.17 -13.49
C GLY A 17 12.41 -10.53 -14.63
N GLN A 18 11.88 -11.11 -15.71
CA GLN A 18 12.64 -11.53 -16.90
C GLN A 18 12.45 -10.58 -18.09
N ARG A 19 11.79 -9.43 -17.90
CA ARG A 19 11.34 -8.54 -18.99
C ARG A 19 12.49 -7.78 -19.66
N GLY A 20 13.64 -7.65 -18.99
CA GLY A 20 14.78 -6.86 -19.48
C GLY A 20 14.51 -5.35 -19.48
N GLU A 21 13.47 -4.92 -18.78
CA GLU A 21 13.07 -3.53 -18.56
C GLU A 21 13.50 -3.07 -17.16
N GLU A 22 13.41 -1.76 -16.90
CA GLU A 22 13.64 -1.21 -15.57
C GLU A 22 12.63 -1.79 -14.56
N ASN A 23 13.04 -1.92 -13.30
CA ASN A 23 12.15 -2.38 -12.24
C ASN A 23 11.26 -1.22 -11.78
N ASP A 24 9.99 -1.25 -12.14
CA ASP A 24 9.00 -0.25 -11.72
C ASP A 24 8.53 -0.44 -10.26
N ASP A 25 8.92 -1.53 -9.59
CA ASP A 25 8.63 -1.77 -8.17
C ASP A 25 9.63 -1.08 -7.25
N HIS A 26 9.14 -0.36 -6.24
CA HIS A 26 9.94 0.16 -5.15
C HIS A 26 9.39 -0.23 -3.78
N VAL A 27 10.29 -0.54 -2.85
CA VAL A 27 9.96 -0.99 -1.50
C VAL A 27 10.74 -0.17 -0.48
N ALA A 28 10.08 0.18 0.61
CA ALA A 28 10.72 0.89 1.72
C ALA A 28 10.26 0.32 3.06
N TRP A 29 11.17 0.35 4.04
CA TRP A 29 10.84 0.09 5.43
C TRP A 29 11.61 1.04 6.33
N PHE A 30 10.91 1.62 7.31
CA PHE A 30 11.48 2.49 8.32
C PHE A 30 10.67 2.42 9.61
N ALA A 31 11.23 2.95 10.71
CA ALA A 31 10.57 3.00 12.00
C ALA A 31 10.62 4.42 12.56
N ILE A 32 9.48 4.90 13.06
CA ILE A 32 9.34 6.25 13.63
C ILE A 32 9.07 6.13 15.11
N ALA A 33 9.85 6.86 15.90
CA ALA A 33 9.58 7.00 17.32
C ALA A 33 8.35 7.91 17.50
N ARG A 34 7.42 7.49 18.36
CA ARG A 34 6.33 8.33 18.88
C ARG A 34 6.57 8.59 20.36
N PRO A 35 7.46 9.54 20.73
CA PRO A 35 7.76 9.82 22.13
C PRO A 35 6.52 10.24 22.93
N ASP A 36 5.57 10.91 22.25
CA ASP A 36 4.26 11.30 22.79
C ASP A 36 3.39 10.11 23.21
N ARG A 37 3.58 8.94 22.58
CA ARG A 37 2.83 7.70 22.86
C ARG A 37 3.68 6.58 23.45
N GLY A 38 4.98 6.79 23.64
CA GLY A 38 5.92 5.83 24.21
C GLY A 38 6.13 4.55 23.39
N HIS A 39 5.87 4.56 22.07
CA HIS A 39 6.07 3.39 21.21
C HIS A 39 6.74 3.74 19.88
N MET A 40 7.23 2.72 19.18
CA MET A 40 7.69 2.81 17.79
C MET A 40 6.55 2.45 16.85
N VAL A 41 6.47 3.14 15.71
CA VAL A 41 5.62 2.75 14.58
C VAL A 41 6.51 2.22 13.48
N HIS A 42 6.32 0.96 13.09
CA HIS A 42 7.06 0.33 12.00
C HIS A 42 6.25 0.45 10.71
N ILE A 43 6.85 0.97 9.65
CA ILE A 43 6.17 1.22 8.39
C ILE A 43 6.85 0.44 7.28
N GLY A 44 6.06 -0.36 6.56
CA GLY A 44 6.44 -0.97 5.29
C GLY A 44 5.62 -0.36 4.17
N VAL A 45 6.26 -0.10 3.03
CA VAL A 45 5.62 0.43 1.83
C VAL A 45 6.04 -0.40 0.63
N VAL A 46 5.08 -0.78 -0.20
CA VAL A 46 5.31 -1.32 -1.54
C VAL A 46 4.57 -0.43 -2.54
N ALA A 47 5.26 -0.03 -3.59
CA ALA A 47 4.73 0.75 -4.70
C ALA A 47 5.12 0.07 -6.02
N ASP A 48 4.15 -0.10 -6.91
CA ASP A 48 4.31 -0.71 -8.23
C ASP A 48 3.91 0.31 -9.31
N GLY A 49 4.89 0.74 -10.10
CA GLY A 49 4.73 1.76 -11.13
C GLY A 49 3.81 1.30 -12.26
N VAL A 50 2.85 2.15 -12.62
CA VAL A 50 1.87 1.82 -13.68
C VAL A 50 2.53 1.87 -15.05
N THR A 51 2.70 0.70 -15.65
CA THR A 51 3.43 0.48 -16.91
C THR A 51 2.75 1.06 -18.16
N SER A 52 1.46 1.42 -18.09
CA SER A 52 0.77 2.08 -19.23
C SER A 52 1.18 3.53 -19.44
N THR A 53 1.98 4.10 -18.53
CA THR A 53 2.48 5.47 -18.57
C THR A 53 4.01 5.46 -18.46
N SER A 54 4.68 6.48 -18.97
CA SER A 54 6.13 6.60 -18.76
C SER A 54 6.43 7.00 -17.32
N GLY A 55 7.59 6.55 -16.80
CA GLY A 55 8.08 6.96 -15.48
C GLY A 55 7.55 6.13 -14.30
N GLY A 56 7.09 4.90 -14.51
CA GLY A 56 6.63 4.00 -13.44
C GLY A 56 7.63 3.88 -12.28
N ALA A 57 8.89 3.54 -12.59
CA ALA A 57 9.99 3.45 -11.62
C ALA A 57 10.23 4.76 -10.86
N GLN A 58 10.04 5.92 -11.50
CA GLN A 58 10.17 7.20 -10.82
C GLN A 58 8.98 7.47 -9.91
N ALA A 59 7.76 7.17 -10.34
CA ALA A 59 6.57 7.34 -9.53
C ALA A 59 6.61 6.46 -8.28
N SER A 60 6.97 5.18 -8.39
CA SER A 60 7.05 4.26 -7.24
C SER A 60 8.15 4.67 -6.26
N ARG A 61 9.33 5.07 -6.76
CA ARG A 61 10.41 5.61 -5.94
C ARG A 61 9.99 6.88 -5.19
N ILE A 62 9.49 7.89 -5.92
CA ILE A 62 9.03 9.16 -5.35
C ILE A 62 7.94 8.91 -4.30
N ALA A 63 6.99 8.00 -4.56
CA ALA A 63 5.95 7.67 -3.60
C ALA A 63 6.53 7.21 -2.26
N THR A 64 7.43 6.23 -2.27
CA THR A 64 8.01 5.71 -1.03
C THR A 64 8.87 6.75 -0.29
N GLU A 65 9.67 7.54 -1.02
CA GLU A 65 10.55 8.57 -0.45
C GLU A 65 9.72 9.72 0.17
N ALA A 66 8.68 10.18 -0.53
CA ALA A 66 7.82 11.25 -0.07
C ALA A 66 6.97 10.81 1.14
N ILE A 67 6.50 9.56 1.17
CA ILE A 67 5.83 8.98 2.35
C ILE A 67 6.79 8.97 3.54
N GLU A 68 8.01 8.48 3.37
CA GLU A 68 8.99 8.47 4.46
C GLU A 68 9.27 9.88 4.96
N ALA A 69 9.51 10.83 4.04
CA ALA A 69 9.78 12.23 4.39
C ALA A 69 8.62 12.86 5.16
N ALA A 70 7.37 12.69 4.68
CA ALA A 70 6.18 13.24 5.32
C ALA A 70 5.95 12.68 6.74
N LEU A 71 6.29 11.42 6.97
CA LEU A 71 6.13 10.78 8.28
C LEU A 71 7.31 11.05 9.23
N ARG A 72 8.40 11.70 8.79
CA ARG A 72 9.43 12.18 9.74
C ARG A 72 8.91 13.31 10.62
N ASP A 73 8.00 14.12 10.10
CA ASP A 73 7.32 15.14 10.87
C ASP A 73 6.22 14.49 11.71
N LEU A 74 6.34 14.61 13.03
CA LEU A 74 5.37 14.05 13.95
C LEU A 74 4.00 14.70 13.74
N PRO A 75 2.91 13.92 13.85
CA PRO A 75 1.58 14.46 13.64
C PRO A 75 1.22 15.48 14.72
N ASP A 76 0.28 16.35 14.39
CA ASP A 76 -0.35 17.20 15.39
C ASP A 76 -0.98 16.34 16.49
N SER A 77 -0.95 16.82 17.74
CA SER A 77 -1.42 16.06 18.90
C SER A 77 -2.88 15.59 18.82
N GLN A 78 -3.69 16.23 17.96
CA GLN A 78 -5.10 15.92 17.72
C GLN A 78 -5.32 14.94 16.57
N GLU A 79 -4.32 14.74 15.70
CA GLU A 79 -4.42 13.89 14.51
C GLU A 79 -4.31 12.41 14.92
N THR A 80 -5.23 11.59 14.39
CA THR A 80 -5.17 10.13 14.53
C THR A 80 -4.03 9.55 13.70
N LEU A 81 -3.60 8.32 14.02
CA LEU A 81 -2.57 7.65 13.22
C LEU A 81 -3.03 7.48 11.76
N THR A 82 -4.30 7.15 11.55
CA THR A 82 -4.90 6.97 10.22
C THR A 82 -4.87 8.26 9.40
N GLU A 83 -5.24 9.41 9.99
CA GLU A 83 -5.19 10.72 9.33
C GLU A 83 -3.76 11.11 8.94
N TRP A 84 -2.80 10.89 9.84
CA TRP A 84 -1.38 11.16 9.57
C TRP A 84 -0.83 10.34 8.40
N LEU A 85 -1.16 9.05 8.36
CA LEU A 85 -0.78 8.17 7.26
C LEU A 85 -1.48 8.57 5.93
N ASP A 86 -2.76 8.95 5.98
CA ASP A 86 -3.50 9.45 4.81
C ASP A 86 -2.87 10.74 4.26
N SER A 87 -2.50 11.67 5.14
CA SER A 87 -1.80 12.91 4.79
C SER A 87 -0.45 12.63 4.11
N ALA A 88 0.30 11.63 4.56
CA ALA A 88 1.55 11.21 3.91
C ALA A 88 1.32 10.68 2.48
N LEU A 89 0.27 9.88 2.26
CA LEU A 89 -0.09 9.42 0.91
C LEU A 89 -0.54 10.57 0.00
N ARG A 90 -1.23 11.57 0.54
CA ARG A 90 -1.59 12.79 -0.21
C ARG A 90 -0.38 13.63 -0.58
N SER A 91 0.57 13.79 0.35
CA SER A 91 1.85 14.47 0.08
C SER A 91 2.63 13.76 -1.02
N ALA A 92 2.70 12.43 -0.99
CA ALA A 92 3.33 11.64 -2.05
C ALA A 92 2.63 11.79 -3.41
N ASN A 93 1.29 11.82 -3.42
CA ASN A 93 0.53 12.08 -4.65
C ASN A 93 0.82 13.46 -5.24
N ASP A 94 0.86 14.50 -4.39
CA ASP A 94 1.17 15.86 -4.82
C ASP A 94 2.60 15.98 -5.37
N GLU A 95 3.57 15.29 -4.77
CA GLU A 95 4.95 15.25 -5.24
C GLU A 95 5.07 14.56 -6.61
N ILE A 96 4.41 13.41 -6.80
CA ILE A 96 4.36 12.72 -8.10
C ILE A 96 3.76 13.64 -9.18
N LEU A 97 2.66 14.31 -8.88
CA LEU A 97 2.01 15.25 -9.79
C LEU A 97 2.89 16.47 -10.10
N PHE A 98 3.67 16.94 -9.13
CA PHE A 98 4.59 18.06 -9.29
C PHE A 98 5.76 17.68 -10.20
N GLU A 99 6.44 16.57 -9.91
CA GLU A 99 7.58 16.10 -10.72
C GLU A 99 7.16 15.71 -12.13
N GLY A 100 6.01 15.04 -12.29
CA GLY A 100 5.46 14.69 -13.62
C GLY A 100 5.08 15.91 -14.47
N LYS A 101 4.83 17.07 -13.87
CA LYS A 101 4.63 18.34 -14.60
C LYS A 101 5.94 19.03 -14.96
N ARG A 102 6.99 18.81 -14.17
CA ARG A 102 8.31 19.44 -14.37
C ARG A 102 9.15 18.70 -15.39
N ASN A 103 8.99 17.38 -15.48
CA ASN A 103 9.71 16.54 -16.41
C ASN A 103 8.77 15.95 -17.49
N PRO A 104 8.86 16.42 -18.75
CA PRO A 104 8.05 15.87 -19.85
C PRO A 104 8.21 14.36 -20.06
N GLU A 105 9.35 13.77 -19.69
CA GLU A 105 9.59 12.32 -19.84
C GLU A 105 8.75 11.48 -18.86
N TRP A 106 8.33 12.08 -17.75
CA TRP A 106 7.53 11.42 -16.70
C TRP A 106 6.09 11.95 -16.67
N GLN A 107 5.66 12.60 -17.75
CA GLN A 107 4.33 13.16 -17.82
C GLN A 107 3.28 12.05 -17.68
N GLY A 108 2.47 12.16 -16.63
CA GLY A 108 1.43 11.17 -16.32
C GLY A 108 1.95 9.93 -15.59
N MET A 109 3.19 9.94 -15.09
CA MET A 109 3.71 8.85 -14.27
C MET A 109 2.79 8.57 -13.08
N SER A 110 2.64 7.30 -12.76
CA SER A 110 1.74 6.86 -11.70
C SER A 110 2.19 5.55 -11.09
N THR A 111 1.70 5.27 -9.88
CA THR A 111 2.06 4.05 -9.13
C THR A 111 0.91 3.62 -8.23
N THR A 112 0.80 2.30 -8.00
CA THR A 112 0.05 1.78 -6.85
C THR A 112 0.80 2.07 -5.56
N VAL A 113 0.14 1.90 -4.42
CA VAL A 113 0.78 1.93 -3.10
C VAL A 113 0.01 1.04 -2.13
N ILE A 114 0.73 0.26 -1.32
CA ILE A 114 0.26 -0.34 -0.07
C ILE A 114 1.23 0.07 1.04
N LEU A 115 0.70 0.74 2.06
CA LEU A 115 1.39 1.10 3.27
C LEU A 115 0.84 0.25 4.41
N ALA A 116 1.73 -0.34 5.21
CA ALA A 116 1.39 -0.98 6.47
C ALA A 116 2.11 -0.29 7.62
N ALA A 117 1.36 0.14 8.63
CA ALA A 117 1.88 0.73 9.85
C ALA A 117 1.54 -0.14 11.07
N LEU A 118 2.57 -0.67 11.74
CA LEU A 118 2.43 -1.43 12.98
C LEU A 118 2.75 -0.53 14.17
N ALA A 119 1.71 -0.15 14.92
CA ALA A 119 1.80 0.61 16.15
C ALA A 119 1.42 -0.27 17.35
N GLY A 120 2.43 -0.71 18.11
CA GLY A 120 2.24 -1.74 19.14
C GLY A 120 1.75 -3.05 18.51
N ARG A 121 0.49 -3.44 18.78
CA ARG A 121 -0.16 -4.63 18.21
C ARG A 121 -1.24 -4.31 17.19
N ARG A 122 -1.33 -3.06 16.72
CA ARG A 122 -2.33 -2.64 15.75
C ARG A 122 -1.67 -2.43 14.40
N LEU A 123 -2.12 -3.18 13.40
CA LEU A 123 -1.72 -3.06 12.01
C LEU A 123 -2.74 -2.21 11.26
N TYR A 124 -2.31 -1.06 10.78
CA TYR A 124 -3.08 -0.18 9.91
C TYR A 124 -2.62 -0.40 8.47
N LEU A 125 -3.55 -0.42 7.53
CA LEU A 125 -3.25 -0.52 6.10
C LEU A 125 -3.86 0.66 5.35
N LEU A 126 -3.08 1.27 4.47
CA LEU A 126 -3.56 2.29 3.56
C LEU A 126 -3.12 1.96 2.14
N HIS A 127 -4.04 1.96 1.18
CA HIS A 127 -3.70 1.55 -0.18
C HIS A 127 -4.50 2.23 -1.29
N LEU A 128 -3.88 2.27 -2.46
CA LEU A 128 -4.44 2.63 -3.76
C LEU A 128 -3.87 1.68 -4.81
N GLY A 129 -4.73 1.11 -5.64
CA GLY A 129 -4.36 0.14 -6.64
C GLY A 129 -4.62 -1.28 -6.18
N ASP A 130 -3.87 -2.23 -6.73
CA ASP A 130 -4.02 -3.66 -6.52
C ASP A 130 -2.82 -4.30 -5.79
N SER A 131 -1.77 -3.55 -5.44
CA SER A 131 -0.81 -4.03 -4.43
C SER A 131 -1.53 -4.46 -3.14
N ARG A 132 -1.13 -5.61 -2.59
CA ARG A 132 -1.90 -6.31 -1.53
C ARG A 132 -1.12 -6.45 -0.23
N ALA A 133 -1.88 -6.56 0.85
CA ALA A 133 -1.38 -7.07 2.12
C ALA A 133 -2.03 -8.42 2.45
N TYR A 134 -1.25 -9.35 3.02
CA TYR A 134 -1.72 -10.63 3.51
C TYR A 134 -1.29 -10.88 4.95
N LEU A 135 -2.17 -11.51 5.74
CA LEU A 135 -1.85 -12.10 7.03
C LEU A 135 -1.66 -13.61 6.85
N HIS A 136 -0.53 -14.14 7.29
CA HIS A 136 -0.35 -15.58 7.52
C HIS A 136 -0.48 -15.89 9.01
N ARG A 137 -1.55 -16.58 9.40
CA ARG A 137 -1.88 -17.00 10.78
C ARG A 137 -2.40 -18.42 10.76
N ASP A 138 -1.94 -19.24 11.71
CA ASP A 138 -2.37 -20.65 11.86
C ASP A 138 -2.31 -21.50 10.59
N GLY A 139 -1.33 -21.23 9.72
CA GLY A 139 -1.14 -21.95 8.45
C GLY A 139 -2.06 -21.50 7.31
N HIS A 140 -2.86 -20.45 7.53
CA HIS A 140 -3.75 -19.85 6.53
C HIS A 140 -3.24 -18.49 6.07
N LEU A 141 -3.37 -18.21 4.78
CA LEU A 141 -3.06 -16.91 4.19
C LEU A 141 -4.37 -16.16 3.91
N HIS A 142 -4.52 -14.97 4.49
CA HIS A 142 -5.70 -14.13 4.38
C HIS A 142 -5.34 -12.82 3.70
N GLN A 143 -6.02 -12.49 2.60
CA GLN A 143 -5.89 -11.18 1.97
C GLN A 143 -6.58 -10.12 2.85
N LEU A 144 -5.87 -9.03 3.13
CA LEU A 144 -6.33 -7.95 4.01
C LEU A 144 -6.85 -6.73 3.26
N THR A 145 -6.69 -6.69 1.94
CA THR A 145 -7.03 -5.54 1.07
C THR A 145 -8.05 -5.92 0.01
N THR A 146 -8.85 -4.95 -0.44
CA THR A 146 -9.68 -5.09 -1.65
C THR A 146 -9.01 -4.37 -2.80
N ASP A 147 -8.78 -5.04 -3.92
CA ASP A 147 -8.14 -4.43 -5.09
C ASP A 147 -8.97 -3.28 -5.66
N HIS A 148 -8.32 -2.19 -6.03
CA HIS A 148 -8.97 -1.07 -6.70
C HIS A 148 -8.97 -1.24 -8.23
N THR A 149 -9.41 -2.39 -8.70
CA THR A 149 -9.54 -2.69 -10.14
C THR A 149 -10.99 -2.58 -10.60
N TRP A 150 -11.18 -2.36 -11.91
CA TRP A 150 -12.51 -2.32 -12.51
C TRP A 150 -13.27 -3.63 -12.31
N ALA A 151 -12.59 -4.77 -12.46
CA ALA A 151 -13.23 -6.07 -12.27
C ALA A 151 -13.69 -6.27 -10.81
N GLN A 152 -12.89 -5.86 -9.83
CA GLN A 152 -13.31 -5.92 -8.42
C GLN A 152 -14.54 -5.04 -8.15
N ALA A 153 -14.60 -3.84 -8.74
CA ALA A 153 -15.77 -2.97 -8.65
C ALA A 153 -17.01 -3.54 -9.37
N ALA A 154 -16.81 -4.21 -10.51
CA ALA A 154 -17.87 -4.87 -11.26
C ALA A 154 -18.47 -6.06 -10.48
N VAL A 155 -17.63 -6.82 -9.76
CA VAL A 155 -18.12 -7.87 -8.85
C VAL A 155 -18.92 -7.27 -7.70
N ALA A 156 -18.38 -6.24 -7.04
CA ALA A 156 -19.05 -5.60 -5.91
C ALA A 156 -20.42 -5.00 -6.28
N SER A 157 -20.62 -4.60 -7.54
CA SER A 157 -21.89 -4.07 -8.06
C SER A 157 -22.80 -5.12 -8.70
N GLY A 158 -22.39 -6.39 -8.73
CA GLY A 158 -23.15 -7.48 -9.34
C GLY A 158 -23.19 -7.45 -10.88
N ILE A 159 -22.32 -6.66 -11.52
CA ILE A 159 -22.16 -6.62 -12.98
C ILE A 159 -21.47 -7.89 -13.48
N LEU A 160 -20.48 -8.38 -12.73
CA LEU A 160 -19.77 -9.63 -13.00
C LEU A 160 -19.88 -10.56 -11.79
N SER A 161 -19.92 -11.86 -12.04
CA SER A 161 -19.55 -12.86 -11.03
C SER A 161 -18.03 -12.87 -10.79
N GLU A 162 -17.58 -13.42 -9.67
CA GLU A 162 -16.15 -13.62 -9.39
C GLU A 162 -15.44 -14.40 -10.49
N THR A 163 -16.12 -15.41 -11.06
CA THR A 163 -15.56 -16.23 -12.14
C THR A 163 -15.41 -15.44 -13.43
N GLU A 164 -16.38 -14.59 -13.79
CA GLU A 164 -16.28 -13.74 -14.98
C GLU A 164 -15.20 -12.66 -14.81
N ALA A 165 -15.12 -12.05 -13.62
CA ALA A 165 -14.10 -11.06 -13.29
C ALA A 165 -12.68 -11.61 -13.42
N ALA A 166 -12.43 -12.84 -12.95
CA ALA A 166 -11.13 -13.50 -13.04
C ALA A 166 -10.64 -13.69 -14.49
N HIS A 167 -11.56 -13.81 -15.46
CA HIS A 167 -11.24 -14.03 -16.87
C HIS A 167 -11.44 -12.77 -17.74
N HIS A 168 -11.84 -11.65 -17.15
CA HIS A 168 -12.15 -10.45 -17.91
C HIS A 168 -10.87 -9.84 -18.54
N PRO A 169 -10.89 -9.39 -19.82
CA PRO A 169 -9.73 -8.79 -20.47
C PRO A 169 -9.18 -7.56 -19.73
N GLY A 170 -10.08 -6.76 -19.14
CA GLY A 170 -9.74 -5.58 -18.33
C GLY A 170 -9.62 -5.84 -16.83
N ARG A 171 -9.38 -7.09 -16.39
CA ARG A 171 -9.39 -7.42 -14.95
C ARG A 171 -8.34 -6.67 -14.11
N ASN A 172 -7.22 -6.30 -14.73
CA ASN A 172 -6.14 -5.55 -14.09
C ASN A 172 -6.26 -4.02 -14.30
N GLN A 173 -7.38 -3.53 -14.85
CA GLN A 173 -7.54 -2.10 -15.07
C GLN A 173 -7.71 -1.39 -13.72
N LEU A 174 -6.67 -0.66 -13.31
CA LEU A 174 -6.67 0.11 -12.07
C LEU A 174 -7.65 1.29 -12.14
N GLN A 175 -8.36 1.51 -11.04
CA GLN A 175 -9.27 2.65 -10.85
C GLN A 175 -8.74 3.69 -9.86
N ARG A 176 -7.82 3.30 -8.98
CA ARG A 176 -7.21 4.19 -7.99
C ARG A 176 -5.71 3.94 -7.96
N TYR A 177 -4.93 5.00 -8.03
CA TYR A 177 -3.47 4.97 -8.00
C TYR A 177 -2.95 6.40 -7.82
N LEU A 178 -1.73 6.55 -7.29
CA LEU A 178 -1.08 7.85 -7.09
C LEU A 178 -0.64 8.44 -8.44
N GLY A 179 -0.59 9.77 -8.53
CA GLY A 179 -0.16 10.50 -9.72
C GLY A 179 -1.25 10.69 -10.79
N SER A 180 -2.45 10.13 -10.59
CA SER A 180 -3.56 10.24 -11.55
C SER A 180 -4.34 11.55 -11.43
N ASN A 181 -4.68 11.93 -10.21
CA ASN A 181 -5.54 13.06 -9.88
C ASN A 181 -5.08 13.67 -8.56
N ARG A 182 -5.32 14.97 -8.37
CA ARG A 182 -5.00 15.64 -7.11
C ARG A 182 -5.83 15.13 -5.94
N GLN A 183 -7.12 14.87 -6.18
CA GLN A 183 -8.00 14.28 -5.18
C GLN A 183 -7.95 12.77 -5.30
N ILE A 184 -7.38 12.13 -4.28
CA ILE A 184 -7.30 10.67 -4.15
C ILE A 184 -8.26 10.18 -3.06
N ASN A 185 -8.80 8.98 -3.27
CA ASN A 185 -9.65 8.26 -2.32
C ASN A 185 -8.88 7.04 -1.77
N VAL A 186 -8.11 7.27 -0.72
CA VAL A 186 -7.30 6.26 -0.04
C VAL A 186 -8.21 5.31 0.72
N SER A 187 -8.02 4.00 0.53
CA SER A 187 -8.66 3.00 1.37
C SER A 187 -7.85 2.81 2.65
N HIS A 188 -8.52 2.87 3.80
CA HIS A 188 -7.99 2.52 5.12
C HIS A 188 -8.61 1.23 5.68
N ALA A 189 -9.42 0.54 4.87
CA ALA A 189 -10.15 -0.64 5.27
C ALA A 189 -9.25 -1.87 5.35
N VAL A 190 -9.25 -2.55 6.49
CA VAL A 190 -8.58 -3.83 6.70
C VAL A 190 -9.62 -4.95 6.73
N LEU A 191 -9.51 -5.91 5.82
CA LEU A 191 -10.36 -7.11 5.79
C LEU A 191 -9.85 -8.12 6.83
N ALA A 192 -10.32 -8.00 8.07
CA ALA A 192 -9.90 -8.92 9.13
C ALA A 192 -10.47 -10.34 8.91
N PRO A 193 -9.71 -11.41 9.21
CA PRO A 193 -10.23 -12.77 9.11
C PRO A 193 -11.40 -13.01 10.08
N GLY A 194 -12.45 -13.68 9.59
CA GLY A 194 -13.50 -14.28 10.43
C GLY A 194 -14.68 -13.39 10.82
N ASN A 195 -14.63 -12.08 10.58
CA ASN A 195 -15.73 -11.16 10.91
C ASN A 195 -16.54 -10.69 9.67
N GLY A 196 -16.00 -10.84 8.45
CA GLY A 196 -16.64 -10.40 7.21
C GLY A 196 -16.78 -8.88 7.05
N HIS A 197 -16.11 -8.09 7.91
CA HIS A 197 -16.24 -6.64 7.95
C HIS A 197 -14.88 -5.96 7.86
N ALA A 198 -14.87 -4.81 7.19
CA ALA A 198 -13.71 -3.93 7.17
C ALA A 198 -13.53 -3.25 8.54
N GLU A 199 -12.33 -3.32 9.09
CA GLU A 199 -11.93 -2.63 10.32
C GLU A 199 -10.92 -1.51 10.02
N GLU A 200 -10.74 -0.59 10.96
CA GLU A 200 -9.73 0.47 10.86
C GLU A 200 -8.30 -0.10 11.01
N TYR A 201 -8.14 -1.13 11.84
CA TYR A 201 -6.87 -1.81 12.07
C TYR A 201 -7.10 -3.27 12.42
N LEU A 202 -6.10 -4.11 12.16
CA LEU A 202 -6.07 -5.51 12.58
C LEU A 202 -5.21 -5.66 13.85
N ALA A 203 -5.74 -6.34 14.85
CA ALA A 203 -4.94 -6.75 16.01
C ALA A 203 -4.05 -7.94 15.65
N VAL A 204 -2.72 -7.73 15.72
CA VAL A 204 -1.72 -8.77 15.44
C VAL A 204 -1.33 -9.53 16.72
N GLU A 205 -0.94 -10.78 16.52
CA GLU A 205 -0.54 -11.73 17.54
C GLU A 205 0.90 -12.22 17.31
N PRO A 206 1.63 -12.61 18.38
CA PRO A 206 2.93 -13.25 18.21
C PRO A 206 2.84 -14.46 17.29
N GLY A 207 3.69 -14.48 16.26
CA GLY A 207 3.71 -15.54 15.24
C GLY A 207 3.04 -15.17 13.92
N ASP A 208 2.23 -14.11 13.91
CA ASP A 208 1.69 -13.54 12.67
C ASP A 208 2.80 -13.10 11.73
N ARG A 209 2.58 -13.31 10.44
CA ARG A 209 3.44 -12.76 9.38
C ARG A 209 2.59 -11.90 8.45
N ILE A 210 3.04 -10.67 8.24
CA ILE A 210 2.42 -9.75 7.29
C ILE A 210 3.28 -9.72 6.04
N LEU A 211 2.65 -9.95 4.89
CA LEU A 211 3.27 -9.83 3.57
C LEU A 211 2.65 -8.64 2.85
N LEU A 212 3.49 -7.74 2.35
CA LEU A 212 3.11 -6.73 1.35
C LEU A 212 3.70 -7.15 0.01
N CYS A 213 2.95 -7.02 -1.08
CA CYS A 213 3.43 -7.37 -2.40
C CYS A 213 2.76 -6.57 -3.53
N SER A 214 3.51 -6.37 -4.61
CA SER A 214 3.00 -5.95 -5.92
C SER A 214 2.25 -7.09 -6.61
N ASP A 215 1.65 -6.81 -7.76
CA ASP A 215 0.87 -7.79 -8.51
C ASP A 215 1.72 -8.96 -9.05
N GLY A 216 3.01 -8.72 -9.28
CA GLY A 216 3.97 -9.71 -9.79
C GLY A 216 4.17 -10.95 -8.90
N ILE A 217 3.71 -10.93 -7.64
CA ILE A 217 3.76 -12.09 -6.74
C ILE A 217 2.54 -13.02 -6.88
N TYR A 218 1.35 -12.47 -7.15
CA TYR A 218 0.11 -13.26 -7.19
C TYR A 218 -0.50 -13.37 -8.59
N HIS A 219 -0.08 -12.52 -9.53
CA HIS A 219 -0.35 -12.67 -10.95
C HIS A 219 0.76 -13.49 -11.61
N ARG A 220 0.40 -14.63 -12.20
CA ARG A 220 1.28 -15.29 -13.18
C ARG A 220 1.14 -14.54 -14.50
N GLN A 221 2.22 -13.89 -14.93
CA GLN A 221 2.37 -13.36 -16.29
C GLN A 221 2.68 -14.50 -17.26
#